data_AF-A0A7K4FWI2-F1
#
_entry.id   AF-A0A7K4FWI2-F1
#
_cell.length_a   1.000
_cell.length_b   1.000
_cell.length_c   1.000
_cell.angle_alpha   90.00
_cell.angle_beta   90.00
_cell.angle_gamma   90.00
#
_symmetry.space_group_name_H-M   'P 1'
#
loop_
_entity.id
_entity.type
_entity.pdbx_description
1 polymer ?
#
loop_
_entity_poly.entity_id
_entity_poly.type
_entity_poly.pdbx_seq_one_letter_code
_entity_poly.pdbx_strand_id
1 'polypeptide(L)'
;IFSWFYFSTGTPFIYFYAEELWGVKFTTPLGQAEWLLTGWFTSQNWKLLGYLIPTYVWLIRNLLFEVFYLLGIIKLYFMDKFYFAYSLAIFLPLLFIEGTPAISIPRILLQAFPIFYAYSTMFKVTWIYAVFCLAISIVILIWQMTAFFA
;
A
#
# COMPACT_ATOMS: atom_id res chain seq x y z
N ILE A 1 -12.91 14.26 15.26
CA ILE A 1 -12.37 13.36 14.21
C ILE A 1 -10.84 13.44 14.18
N PHE A 2 -10.23 14.61 13.95
CA PHE A 2 -8.76 14.77 13.98
C PHE A 2 -8.11 14.45 15.34
N SER A 3 -8.73 14.83 16.45
CA SER A 3 -8.26 14.51 17.81
C SER A 3 -8.40 13.02 18.14
N TRP A 4 -9.49 12.37 17.73
CA TRP A 4 -9.65 10.92 17.87
C TRP A 4 -8.62 10.17 17.03
N PHE A 5 -8.39 10.58 15.79
CA PHE A 5 -7.35 10.03 14.91
C PHE A 5 -5.96 10.18 15.55
N TYR A 6 -5.62 11.37 16.05
CA TYR A 6 -4.37 11.63 16.79
C TYR A 6 -4.21 10.73 18.04
N PHE A 7 -5.26 10.54 18.83
CA PHE A 7 -5.22 9.67 20.01
C PHE A 7 -5.15 8.18 19.66
N SER A 8 -5.70 7.76 18.52
CA SER A 8 -5.74 6.35 18.12
C SER A 8 -4.59 5.92 17.18
N THR A 9 -3.95 6.85 16.48
CA THR A 9 -2.79 6.57 15.59
C THR A 9 -1.47 7.21 16.05
N GLY A 10 -1.50 8.04 17.09
CA GLY A 10 -0.35 8.88 17.49
C GLY A 10 -0.11 10.04 16.52
N THR A 11 1.07 10.66 16.61
CA THR A 11 1.49 11.65 15.61
C THR A 11 1.73 10.94 14.26
N PRO A 12 1.34 11.53 13.12
CA PRO A 12 1.63 10.95 11.81
C PRO A 12 3.14 10.74 11.57
N PHE A 13 3.99 11.41 12.38
CA PHE A 13 5.46 11.29 12.37
C PHE A 13 6.02 10.18 13.27
N ILE A 14 5.27 9.69 14.27
CA ILE A 14 5.70 8.55 15.11
C ILE A 14 5.83 7.29 14.27
N TYR A 15 4.96 7.12 13.27
CA TYR A 15 5.10 6.04 12.30
C TYR A 15 6.46 6.13 11.60
N PHE A 16 6.77 7.27 10.97
CA PHE A 16 8.08 7.52 10.33
C PHE A 16 9.29 7.40 11.27
N TYR A 17 9.14 7.74 12.56
CA TYR A 17 10.22 7.58 13.55
C TYR A 17 10.40 6.11 13.97
N ALA A 18 9.32 5.33 14.02
CA ALA A 18 9.37 3.89 14.24
C ALA A 18 9.86 3.13 12.99
N GLU A 19 9.68 3.69 11.79
CA GLU A 19 10.17 3.13 10.53
C GLU A 19 11.72 3.00 10.50
N GLU A 20 12.47 3.91 11.13
CA GLU A 20 13.93 3.75 11.30
C GLU A 20 14.29 2.48 12.09
N LEU A 21 13.53 2.18 13.16
CA LEU A 21 13.71 0.96 13.95
C LEU A 21 13.26 -0.31 13.19
N TRP A 22 12.46 -0.15 12.14
CA TRP A 22 11.97 -1.23 11.29
C TRP A 22 12.84 -1.48 10.05
N GLY A 23 14.02 -0.87 10.02
CA GLY A 23 15.05 -1.12 9.02
C GLY A 23 14.77 -0.46 7.68
N VAL A 24 14.09 0.69 7.66
CA VAL A 24 13.90 1.45 6.41
C VAL A 24 15.24 1.87 5.83
N LYS A 25 15.42 1.54 4.55
CA LYS A 25 16.54 2.00 3.74
C LYS A 25 16.06 2.33 2.34
N PHE A 26 16.77 3.25 1.70
CA PHE A 26 16.66 3.41 0.26
C PHE A 26 17.29 2.21 -0.45
N THR A 27 16.58 1.67 -1.43
CA THR A 27 17.01 0.51 -2.20
C THR A 27 16.53 0.65 -3.65
N THR A 28 16.91 -0.30 -4.50
CA THR A 28 16.36 -0.40 -5.86
C THR A 28 15.06 -1.20 -5.86
N PRO A 29 14.21 -1.10 -6.89
CA PRO A 29 13.00 -1.95 -6.97
C PRO A 29 13.31 -3.46 -6.87
N LEU A 30 14.47 -3.89 -7.38
CA LEU A 30 14.95 -5.27 -7.22
C LEU A 30 15.32 -5.58 -5.77
N GLY A 31 16.01 -4.67 -5.08
CA GLY A 31 16.33 -4.81 -3.66
C GLY A 31 15.08 -4.81 -2.78
N GLN A 32 14.07 -4.02 -3.11
CA GLN A 32 12.77 -4.07 -2.44
C GLN A 32 12.12 -5.45 -2.63
N ALA A 33 12.12 -5.99 -3.85
CA ALA A 33 11.58 -7.32 -4.13
C ALA A 33 12.34 -8.43 -3.38
N GLU A 34 13.67 -8.35 -3.33
CA GLU A 34 14.52 -9.26 -2.56
C GLU A 34 14.20 -9.19 -1.06
N TRP A 35 14.08 -7.97 -0.52
CA TRP A 35 13.70 -7.77 0.88
C TRP A 35 12.28 -8.29 1.17
N LEU A 36 11.32 -8.14 0.25
CA LEU A 36 9.98 -8.74 0.42
C LEU A 36 10.03 -10.27 0.45
N LEU A 37 11.01 -10.89 -0.23
CA LEU A 37 11.18 -12.34 -0.28
C LEU A 37 12.03 -12.93 0.85
N THR A 38 12.90 -12.13 1.47
CA THR A 38 13.93 -12.63 2.40
C THR A 38 14.05 -11.83 3.70
N GLY A 39 13.32 -10.72 3.80
CA GLY A 39 13.38 -9.80 4.91
C GLY A 39 13.01 -10.47 6.23
N TRP A 40 13.60 -9.98 7.31
CA TRP A 40 13.36 -10.50 8.66
C TRP A 40 11.86 -10.52 9.02
N PHE A 41 11.08 -9.57 8.52
CA PHE A 41 9.64 -9.50 8.73
C PHE A 41 8.93 -10.55 7.90
N THR A 42 9.19 -10.64 6.60
CA THR A 42 8.44 -11.52 5.68
C THR A 42 8.80 -13.00 5.83
N SER A 43 9.92 -13.29 6.50
CA SER A 43 10.35 -14.65 6.90
C SER A 43 9.71 -15.16 8.19
N GLN A 44 8.95 -14.34 8.93
CA GLN A 44 8.22 -14.81 10.11
C GLN A 44 7.04 -15.72 9.72
N ASN A 45 6.60 -16.56 10.67
CA ASN A 45 5.49 -17.50 10.49
C ASN A 45 4.11 -16.82 10.61
N TRP A 46 3.88 -15.78 9.79
CA TRP A 46 2.61 -15.07 9.75
C TRP A 46 1.47 -16.00 9.35
N LYS A 47 0.30 -15.81 9.97
CA LYS A 47 -0.90 -16.59 9.66
C LYS A 47 -2.05 -15.68 9.30
N LEU A 48 -2.85 -16.12 8.34
CA LEU A 48 -4.15 -15.54 7.97
C LEU A 48 -5.20 -16.62 8.16
N LEU A 49 -6.18 -16.39 9.03
CA LEU A 49 -7.26 -17.35 9.31
C LEU A 49 -6.73 -18.76 9.63
N GLY A 50 -5.59 -18.85 10.33
CA GLY A 50 -4.94 -20.11 10.70
C GLY A 50 -3.99 -20.70 9.65
N TYR A 51 -3.98 -20.20 8.42
CA TYR A 51 -3.08 -20.65 7.36
C TYR A 51 -1.80 -19.83 7.33
N LEU A 52 -0.64 -20.50 7.26
CA LEU A 52 0.65 -19.82 7.09
C LEU A 52 0.66 -19.03 5.79
N ILE A 53 1.12 -17.79 5.85
CA ILE A 53 1.29 -16.90 4.69
C ILE A 53 2.68 -17.19 4.11
N PRO A 54 2.78 -17.76 2.90
CA PRO A 54 4.06 -17.97 2.26
C PRO A 54 4.73 -16.64 1.91
N THR A 55 6.06 -16.58 1.98
CA THR A 55 6.81 -15.33 1.81
C THR A 55 6.58 -14.66 0.44
N TYR A 56 6.41 -15.45 -0.62
CA TYR A 56 6.12 -14.93 -1.96
C TYR A 56 4.80 -14.16 -2.05
N VAL A 57 3.85 -14.38 -1.14
CA VAL A 57 2.56 -13.67 -1.12
C VAL A 57 2.76 -12.18 -0.83
N TRP A 58 3.77 -11.81 -0.04
CA TRP A 58 4.10 -10.40 0.22
C TRP A 58 4.50 -9.66 -1.05
N LEU A 59 5.34 -10.28 -1.87
CA LEU A 59 5.76 -9.74 -3.16
C LEU A 59 4.58 -9.67 -4.15
N ILE A 60 3.82 -10.76 -4.31
CA ILE A 60 2.66 -10.79 -5.22
C ILE A 60 1.66 -9.70 -4.84
N ARG A 61 1.37 -9.55 -3.55
CA ARG A 61 0.49 -8.48 -3.07
C ARG A 61 1.02 -7.11 -3.47
N ASN A 62 2.29 -6.79 -3.20
CA ASN A 62 2.84 -5.48 -3.56
C ASN A 62 2.76 -5.22 -5.08
N LEU A 63 3.16 -6.19 -5.90
CA LEU A 63 3.08 -6.09 -7.36
C LEU A 63 1.65 -5.84 -7.85
N LEU A 64 0.65 -6.53 -7.28
CA LEU A 64 -0.75 -6.30 -7.63
C LEU A 64 -1.19 -4.86 -7.33
N PHE A 65 -0.76 -4.29 -6.20
CA PHE A 65 -1.03 -2.90 -5.86
C PHE A 65 -0.28 -1.93 -6.77
N GLU A 66 0.98 -2.19 -7.06
CA GLU A 66 1.80 -1.35 -7.94
C GLU A 66 1.24 -1.31 -9.36
N VAL A 67 0.86 -2.47 -9.92
CA VAL A 67 0.21 -2.56 -11.24
C VAL A 67 -1.11 -1.79 -11.23
N PHE A 68 -1.93 -1.96 -10.19
CA PHE A 68 -3.17 -1.19 -10.04
C PHE A 68 -2.88 0.32 -10.02
N TYR A 69 -1.94 0.79 -9.22
CA TYR A 69 -1.60 2.21 -9.17
C TYR A 69 -1.07 2.75 -10.50
N LEU A 70 -0.21 1.98 -11.17
CA LEU A 70 0.41 2.37 -12.43
C LEU A 70 -0.63 2.50 -13.56
N LEU A 71 -1.63 1.61 -13.63
CA LEU A 71 -2.75 1.73 -14.56
C LEU A 71 -3.57 3.01 -14.32
N GLY A 72 -3.82 3.35 -13.05
CA GLY A 72 -4.47 4.60 -12.67
C GLY A 72 -3.68 5.84 -13.06
N ILE A 73 -2.36 5.83 -12.82
CA ILE A 73 -1.44 6.91 -13.19
C ILE A 73 -1.40 7.10 -14.72
N ILE A 74 -1.29 6.01 -15.49
CA ILE A 74 -1.32 6.07 -16.97
C ILE A 74 -2.61 6.75 -17.43
N LYS A 75 -3.74 6.46 -16.81
CA LYS A 75 -4.99 7.12 -17.16
C LYS A 75 -4.99 8.60 -16.80
N LEU A 76 -4.50 8.96 -15.61
CA LEU A 76 -4.37 10.37 -15.20
C LEU A 76 -3.52 11.17 -16.19
N TYR A 77 -2.49 10.57 -16.78
CA TYR A 77 -1.69 11.22 -17.82
C TYR A 77 -2.55 11.75 -18.97
N PHE A 78 -3.63 11.07 -19.35
CA PHE A 78 -4.53 11.51 -20.42
C PHE A 78 -5.66 12.43 -19.94
N MET A 79 -5.94 12.47 -18.64
CA MET A 79 -7.04 13.27 -18.08
C MET A 79 -6.59 14.59 -17.49
N ASP A 80 -5.59 14.55 -16.59
CA ASP A 80 -5.16 15.69 -15.79
C ASP A 80 -3.66 15.53 -15.44
N LYS A 81 -2.84 16.43 -16.00
CA LYS A 81 -1.38 16.39 -15.83
C LYS A 81 -0.93 16.74 -14.40
N PHE A 82 -1.72 17.53 -13.66
CA PHE A 82 -1.40 17.88 -12.28
C PHE A 82 -1.63 16.68 -11.36
N TYR A 83 -2.78 16.01 -11.48
CA TYR A 83 -3.07 14.79 -10.72
C TYR A 83 -2.15 13.63 -11.08
N PHE A 84 -1.75 13.53 -12.35
CA PHE A 84 -0.70 12.61 -12.79
C PHE A 84 0.62 12.89 -12.05
N ALA A 85 1.11 14.13 -12.08
CA ALA A 85 2.38 14.50 -11.44
C ALA A 85 2.35 14.27 -9.93
N TYR A 86 1.24 14.65 -9.26
CA TYR A 86 1.05 14.39 -7.83
C TYR A 86 1.07 12.90 -7.50
N SER A 87 0.33 12.08 -8.25
CA SER A 87 0.26 10.63 -8.01
C SER A 87 1.61 9.96 -8.28
N LEU A 88 2.34 10.41 -9.30
CA LEU A 88 3.68 9.93 -9.62
C LEU A 88 4.68 10.30 -8.51
N ALA A 89 4.61 11.52 -7.97
CA ALA A 89 5.48 11.97 -6.89
C ALA A 89 5.30 11.16 -5.58
N ILE A 90 4.12 10.61 -5.35
CA ILE A 90 3.85 9.71 -4.22
C ILE A 90 4.27 8.27 -4.55
N PHE A 91 3.91 7.77 -5.74
CA PHE A 91 4.16 6.38 -6.12
C PHE A 91 5.64 6.07 -6.29
N LEU A 92 6.39 6.97 -6.92
CA LEU A 92 7.76 6.70 -7.36
C LEU A 92 8.72 6.46 -6.19
N PRO A 93 8.76 7.30 -5.12
CA PRO A 93 9.61 7.03 -3.96
C PRO A 93 9.33 5.68 -3.28
N LEU A 94 8.07 5.21 -3.31
CA LEU A 94 7.67 3.95 -2.68
C LEU A 94 8.27 2.73 -3.38
N LEU A 95 8.74 2.84 -4.63
CA LEU A 95 9.45 1.75 -5.32
C LEU A 95 10.91 1.61 -4.85
N PHE A 96 11.42 2.59 -4.11
CA PHE A 96 12.84 2.68 -3.72
C PHE A 96 13.06 2.53 -2.22
N ILE A 97 12.12 1.92 -1.50
CA ILE A 97 12.24 1.68 -0.05
C ILE A 97 12.20 0.20 0.29
N GLU A 98 12.99 -0.24 1.25
CA GLU A 98 12.90 -1.56 1.88
C GLU A 98 12.60 -1.41 3.39
N GLY A 99 12.45 -2.54 4.09
CA GLY A 99 12.03 -2.55 5.49
C GLY A 99 10.53 -2.80 5.64
N THR A 100 10.04 -2.92 6.88
CA THR A 100 8.62 -3.13 7.19
C THR A 100 7.67 -2.16 6.46
N PRO A 101 8.06 -0.92 6.16
CA PRO A 101 7.26 0.00 5.35
C PRO A 101 7.01 -0.43 3.91
N ALA A 102 7.90 -1.20 3.29
CA ALA A 102 7.67 -1.77 1.98
C ALA A 102 6.41 -2.66 1.94
N ILE A 103 6.07 -3.32 3.05
CA ILE A 103 4.85 -4.14 3.21
C ILE A 103 3.60 -3.25 3.36
N SER A 104 3.81 -2.03 3.84
CA SER A 104 2.75 -1.05 4.08
C SER A 104 2.45 -0.20 2.85
N ILE A 105 3.20 -0.35 1.76
CA ILE A 105 2.99 0.35 0.48
C ILE A 105 1.51 0.34 0.06
N PRO A 106 0.77 -0.79 0.07
CA PRO A 106 -0.66 -0.78 -0.28
C PRO A 106 -1.52 0.16 0.57
N ARG A 107 -1.22 0.27 1.87
CA ARG A 107 -1.91 1.17 2.80
C ARG A 107 -1.53 2.63 2.56
N ILE A 108 -0.28 2.90 2.22
CA ILE A 108 0.22 4.25 1.92
C ILE A 108 -0.35 4.73 0.58
N LEU A 109 -0.34 3.84 -0.42
CA LEU A 109 -0.88 4.09 -1.75
C LEU A 109 -2.37 4.41 -1.71
N LEU A 110 -3.16 3.77 -0.84
CA LEU A 110 -4.58 4.11 -0.62
C LEU A 110 -4.84 5.62 -0.36
N GLN A 111 -3.83 6.39 0.06
CA GLN A 111 -3.96 7.85 0.24
C GLN A 111 -3.72 8.66 -1.05
N ALA A 112 -3.17 8.07 -2.11
CA ALA A 112 -3.05 8.70 -3.43
C ALA A 112 -4.42 8.74 -4.13
N PHE A 113 -5.26 9.61 -3.58
CA PHE A 113 -6.66 9.89 -3.91
C PHE A 113 -6.94 10.17 -5.40
N PRO A 114 -6.05 10.82 -6.18
CA PRO A 114 -6.37 11.14 -7.57
C PRO A 114 -6.45 9.92 -8.50
N ILE A 115 -5.80 8.80 -8.15
CA ILE A 115 -5.89 7.56 -8.95
C ILE A 115 -7.32 7.01 -8.95
N PHE A 116 -8.03 7.12 -7.83
CA PHE A 116 -9.42 6.68 -7.75
C PHE A 116 -10.37 7.55 -8.59
N TYR A 117 -10.07 8.84 -8.76
CA TYR A 117 -10.76 9.70 -9.73
C TYR A 117 -10.54 9.24 -11.19
N ALA A 118 -9.33 8.77 -11.51
CA ALA A 118 -9.08 8.16 -12.81
C ALA A 118 -9.96 6.91 -13.00
N TYR A 119 -10.07 6.05 -11.99
CA TYR A 119 -10.91 4.86 -12.08
C TYR A 119 -12.41 5.16 -12.14
N SER A 120 -12.90 6.17 -11.42
CA SER A 120 -14.32 6.54 -11.45
C SER A 120 -14.79 6.97 -12.83
N THR A 121 -13.89 7.50 -13.67
CA THR A 121 -14.21 7.84 -15.07
C THR A 121 -14.02 6.66 -16.04
N MET A 122 -13.53 5.51 -15.57
CA MET A 122 -13.30 4.29 -16.38
C MET A 122 -14.51 3.38 -16.29
N PHE A 123 -15.10 3.29 -15.10
CA PHE A 123 -16.33 2.57 -14.86
C PHE A 123 -17.51 3.52 -15.07
N LYS A 124 -18.35 3.24 -16.07
CA LYS A 124 -19.60 3.99 -16.31
C LYS A 124 -20.58 3.93 -15.12
N VAL A 125 -20.33 3.02 -14.18
CA VAL A 125 -21.18 2.71 -13.04
C VAL A 125 -20.38 2.90 -11.74
N THR A 126 -20.36 4.14 -11.25
CA THR A 126 -19.60 4.57 -10.08
C THR A 126 -19.95 3.82 -8.79
N TRP A 127 -21.17 3.28 -8.66
CA TRP A 127 -21.56 2.51 -7.48
C TRP A 127 -20.93 1.11 -7.41
N ILE A 128 -20.72 0.44 -8.54
CA ILE A 128 -20.03 -0.88 -8.58
C ILE A 128 -18.59 -0.71 -8.11
N TYR A 129 -17.94 0.36 -8.57
CA TYR A 129 -16.60 0.72 -8.16
C TYR A 129 -16.51 1.01 -6.65
N ALA A 130 -17.46 1.79 -6.11
CA ALA A 130 -17.50 2.08 -4.67
C ALA A 130 -17.69 0.81 -3.81
N VAL A 131 -18.59 -0.09 -4.21
CA VAL A 131 -18.82 -1.37 -3.53
C VAL A 131 -17.56 -2.24 -3.57
N PHE A 132 -16.89 -2.31 -4.72
CA PHE A 132 -15.66 -3.08 -4.89
C PHE A 132 -14.51 -2.54 -4.03
N CYS A 133 -14.30 -1.22 -4.02
CA CYS A 133 -13.31 -0.57 -3.16
C CYS A 133 -13.60 -0.81 -1.68
N LEU A 134 -14.86 -0.77 -1.26
CA LEU A 134 -15.26 -1.00 0.12
C LEU A 134 -15.03 -2.46 0.54
N ALA A 135 -15.39 -3.42 -0.32
CA ALA A 135 -15.13 -4.84 -0.08
C ALA A 135 -13.63 -5.13 0.02
N ILE A 136 -12.83 -4.61 -0.92
CA ILE A 136 -11.37 -4.77 -0.90
C ILE A 136 -10.76 -4.14 0.34
N SER A 137 -11.21 -2.95 0.74
CA SER A 137 -10.72 -2.26 1.93
C SER A 137 -10.97 -3.08 3.19
N ILE A 138 -12.14 -3.69 3.32
CA ILE A 138 -12.46 -4.59 4.44
C ILE A 138 -11.55 -5.83 4.42
N VAL A 139 -11.34 -6.44 3.26
CA VAL A 139 -10.45 -7.61 3.13
C VAL A 139 -9.02 -7.27 3.50
N ILE A 140 -8.48 -6.15 3.02
CA ILE A 140 -7.12 -5.69 3.36
C ILE A 140 -7.02 -5.38 4.86
N LEU A 141 -8.04 -4.72 5.42
CA LEU A 141 -8.08 -4.38 6.84
C LEU A 141 -8.07 -5.64 7.71
N ILE A 142 -8.95 -6.61 7.42
CA ILE A 142 -8.97 -7.89 8.15
C ILE A 142 -7.62 -8.58 8.01
N TRP A 143 -7.08 -8.65 6.78
CA TRP A 143 -5.80 -9.27 6.51
C TRP A 143 -4.66 -8.64 7.31
N GLN A 144 -4.56 -7.31 7.33
CA GLN A 144 -3.58 -6.60 8.14
C GLN A 144 -3.82 -6.84 9.64
N MET A 145 -5.06 -6.70 10.13
CA MET A 145 -5.35 -6.90 11.55
C MET A 145 -4.99 -8.31 12.02
N THR A 146 -5.30 -9.34 11.22
CA THR A 146 -4.95 -10.73 11.56
C THR A 146 -3.48 -11.03 11.37
N ALA A 147 -2.83 -10.46 10.35
CA ALA A 147 -1.42 -10.73 10.14
C ALA A 147 -0.56 -10.06 11.21
N PHE A 148 -0.89 -8.84 11.64
CA PHE A 148 -0.04 -8.08 12.57
C PHE A 148 -0.40 -8.28 14.06
N PHE A 149 -1.62 -8.70 14.40
CA PHE A 149 -2.12 -8.71 15.78
C PHE A 149 -2.79 -10.01 16.25
N ALA A 150 -2.78 -11.09 15.46
CA ALA A 150 -3.30 -12.40 15.87
C ALA A 150 -2.18 -13.38 16.29
#